data_AF-A0A949E148-F1
#
_entry.id   AF-A0A949E148-F1
#
_cell.length_a   1.000
_cell.length_b   1.000
_cell.length_c   1.000
_cell.angle_alpha   90.00
_cell.angle_beta   90.00
_cell.angle_gamma   90.00
#
_symmetry.space_group_name_H-M   'P 1'
#
loop_
_entity.id
_entity.type
_entity.pdbx_description
1 polymer ?
#
loop_
_entity_poly.entity_id
_entity_poly.type
_entity_poly.pdbx_seq_one_letter_code
_entity_poly.pdbx_strand_id
1 'polypeptide(L)'
;MTNNIEINLKPPEESDGQPKTNFEEAKPAGAKKLLKNLLYICVFLTVSFSLFYINANISEQNSSSSSWFDKIPILGRIKHLVESADKQLKGEKADRINILLLGMGGKNHEGGYLTDTIILASLQPSAK
;
A
#
# COMPACT_ATOMS: atom_id res chain seq x y z
N MET A 1 45.85 48.03 61.87
CA MET A 1 45.99 47.40 60.55
C MET A 1 44.59 47.23 59.99
N THR A 2 44.20 48.18 59.15
CA THR A 2 42.84 48.37 58.63
C THR A 2 42.71 47.83 57.22
N ASN A 3 41.48 47.34 56.97
CA ASN A 3 40.75 47.26 55.71
C ASN A 3 41.15 46.20 54.69
N ASN A 4 40.13 45.45 54.26
CA ASN A 4 39.84 45.21 52.85
C ASN A 4 38.31 45.23 52.67
N ILE A 5 37.83 46.27 52.00
CA ILE A 5 36.46 46.41 51.48
C ILE A 5 36.58 46.08 50.00
N GLU A 6 35.94 45.01 49.54
CA GLU A 6 35.87 44.68 48.11
C GLU A 6 34.89 45.61 47.41
N ILE A 7 35.41 46.40 46.48
CA ILE A 7 34.67 47.35 45.66
C ILE A 7 34.35 46.65 44.34
N ASN A 8 33.07 46.33 44.12
CA ASN A 8 32.57 45.77 42.87
C ASN A 8 32.51 46.87 41.80
N LEU A 9 33.49 46.88 40.90
CA LEU A 9 33.54 47.78 39.76
C LEU A 9 32.93 47.09 38.54
N LYS A 10 31.72 47.56 38.20
CA LYS A 10 31.07 47.33 36.90
C LYS A 10 32.02 47.79 35.77
N PRO A 11 32.34 46.93 34.78
CA PRO A 11 33.16 47.35 33.66
C PRO A 11 32.41 48.35 32.74
N PRO A 12 33.12 49.34 32.16
CA PRO A 12 32.55 50.39 31.31
C PRO A 12 32.13 49.86 29.93
N GLU A 13 31.12 50.54 29.38
CA GLU A 13 30.56 50.33 28.04
C GLU A 13 31.60 50.50 26.92
N GLU A 14 31.57 49.51 26.03
CA GLU A 14 31.69 49.55 24.56
C GLU A 14 32.08 50.88 23.89
N SER A 15 33.21 50.87 23.18
CA SER A 15 33.39 51.74 22.00
C SER A 15 34.20 51.04 20.90
N ASP A 16 33.49 50.77 19.81
CA ASP A 16 33.85 51.06 18.41
C ASP A 16 35.00 50.28 17.75
N GLY A 17 34.70 49.70 16.58
CA GLY A 17 35.69 49.04 15.72
C GLY A 17 35.17 47.86 14.89
N GLN A 18 34.12 48.05 14.09
CA GLN A 18 33.72 47.10 13.04
C GLN A 18 34.59 47.27 11.77
N PRO A 19 35.27 46.24 11.24
CA PRO A 19 35.54 46.18 9.81
C PRO A 19 34.28 45.63 9.11
N LYS A 20 33.63 46.49 8.33
CA LYS A 20 32.49 46.14 7.48
C LYS A 20 32.90 45.11 6.43
N THR A 21 32.71 43.82 6.71
CA THR A 21 32.66 42.81 5.65
C THR A 21 31.22 42.76 5.13
N ASN A 22 30.97 43.52 4.06
CA ASN A 22 29.79 43.33 3.23
C ASN A 22 29.88 41.95 2.57
N PHE A 23 29.47 40.92 3.28
CA PHE A 23 28.89 39.75 2.64
C PHE A 23 27.44 40.12 2.38
N GLU A 24 27.21 40.62 1.16
CA GLU A 24 25.88 40.71 0.58
C GLU A 24 25.29 39.30 0.58
N GLU A 25 24.57 38.97 1.67
CA GLU A 25 23.67 37.83 1.69
C GLU A 25 22.63 38.06 0.60
N ALA A 26 22.87 37.44 -0.56
CA ALA A 26 21.89 37.32 -1.62
C ALA A 26 20.69 36.53 -1.06
N LYS A 27 19.77 37.28 -0.44
CA LYS A 27 18.55 36.80 0.20
C LYS A 27 17.69 36.16 -0.91
N PRO A 28 17.48 34.84 -0.95
CA PRO A 28 16.77 34.26 -2.07
C PRO A 28 15.27 34.38 -1.78
N ALA A 29 14.72 35.57 -1.98
CA ALA A 29 13.31 35.88 -1.75
C ALA A 29 12.35 35.07 -2.64
N GLY A 30 12.84 34.55 -3.78
CA GLY A 30 12.11 33.64 -4.67
C GLY A 30 12.35 32.14 -4.40
N ALA A 31 13.45 31.76 -3.73
CA ALA A 31 13.80 30.35 -3.58
C ALA A 31 12.94 29.62 -2.56
N LYS A 32 12.32 30.30 -1.59
CA LYS A 32 11.49 29.61 -0.58
C LYS A 32 10.24 28.94 -1.17
N LYS A 33 9.61 29.56 -2.18
CA LYS A 33 8.45 28.99 -2.88
C LYS A 33 8.88 27.88 -3.86
N LEU A 34 9.97 28.11 -4.59
CA LEU A 34 10.54 27.11 -5.50
C LEU A 34 11.06 25.88 -4.76
N LEU A 35 11.71 26.06 -3.60
CA LEU A 35 12.19 24.99 -2.73
C LEU A 35 11.02 24.18 -2.12
N LYS A 36 9.90 24.84 -1.78
CA LYS A 36 8.71 24.14 -1.28
C LYS A 36 8.05 23.29 -2.38
N ASN A 37 7.93 23.83 -3.60
CA ASN A 37 7.42 23.07 -4.74
C ASN A 37 8.37 21.93 -5.12
N LEU A 38 9.68 22.17 -5.07
CA LEU A 38 10.71 21.14 -5.28
C LEU A 38 10.61 20.04 -4.22
N LEU A 39 10.37 20.40 -2.96
CA LEU A 39 10.16 19.44 -1.87
C LEU A 39 8.92 18.57 -2.11
N TYR A 40 7.79 19.15 -2.52
CA TYR A 40 6.60 18.37 -2.87
C TYR A 40 6.83 17.44 -4.05
N ILE A 41 7.55 17.90 -5.08
CA ILE A 41 7.91 17.06 -6.23
C ILE A 41 8.82 15.93 -5.79
N CYS A 42 9.82 16.19 -4.93
CA CYS A 42 10.68 15.15 -4.38
C CYS A 42 9.88 14.12 -3.57
N VAL A 43 8.94 14.54 -2.73
CA VAL A 43 8.08 13.62 -1.97
C VAL A 43 7.15 12.82 -2.88
N PHE A 44 6.59 13.45 -3.92
CA PHE A 44 5.76 12.76 -4.90
C PHE A 44 6.56 11.72 -5.69
N LEU A 45 7.80 12.06 -6.07
CA LEU A 45 8.71 11.16 -6.77
C LEU A 45 9.15 10.00 -5.87
N THR A 46 9.42 10.23 -4.58
CA THR A 46 9.78 9.14 -3.66
C THR A 46 8.61 8.19 -3.42
N VAL A 47 7.38 8.70 -3.26
CA VAL A 47 6.18 7.86 -3.15
C VAL A 47 5.93 7.09 -4.45
N SER A 48 5.99 7.76 -5.61
CA SER A 48 5.78 7.11 -6.91
C SER A 48 6.85 6.06 -7.21
N PHE A 49 8.12 6.35 -6.89
CA PHE A 49 9.24 5.43 -7.04
C PHE A 49 9.13 4.26 -6.08
N SER A 50 8.67 4.48 -4.84
CA SER A 50 8.41 3.41 -3.87
C SER A 50 7.30 2.48 -4.36
N LEU A 51 6.18 3.01 -4.84
CA LEU A 51 5.10 2.22 -5.43
C LEU A 51 5.61 1.47 -6.67
N PHE A 52 6.38 2.11 -7.54
CA PHE A 52 6.95 1.46 -8.72
C PHE A 52 7.96 0.37 -8.37
N TYR A 53 8.85 0.61 -7.40
CA TYR A 53 9.85 -0.35 -6.93
C TYR A 53 9.19 -1.60 -6.31
N ILE A 54 8.11 -1.41 -5.54
CA ILE A 54 7.30 -2.52 -5.03
C ILE A 54 6.70 -3.32 -6.20
N ASN A 55 6.10 -2.67 -7.19
CA ASN A 55 5.51 -3.35 -8.35
C ASN A 55 6.55 -4.03 -9.26
N ALA A 56 7.75 -3.46 -9.43
CA ALA A 56 8.81 -4.00 -10.28
C ALA A 56 9.44 -5.29 -9.71
N ASN A 57 9.60 -5.37 -8.39
CA ASN A 57 10.11 -6.58 -7.72
C ASN A 57 9.02 -7.65 -7.49
N ILE A 58 7.74 -7.27 -7.59
CA ILE A 58 6.59 -8.18 -7.51
C ILE A 58 6.43 -9.05 -8.77
N SER A 59 7.12 -8.73 -9.86
CA SER A 59 7.01 -9.48 -11.13
C SER A 59 7.68 -10.85 -11.12
N GLU A 60 8.50 -11.18 -10.11
CA GLU A 60 9.26 -12.45 -10.08
C GLU A 60 8.86 -13.41 -8.96
N GLN A 61 8.11 -12.99 -7.94
CA GLN A 61 7.53 -13.90 -6.93
C GLN A 61 6.20 -13.35 -6.41
N ASN A 62 5.08 -13.81 -7.00
CA ASN A 62 3.71 -13.69 -6.50
C ASN A 62 3.23 -12.28 -6.08
N SER A 63 2.50 -11.64 -6.99
CA SER A 63 1.58 -10.51 -6.81
C SER A 63 1.11 -10.29 -5.36
N SER A 64 1.69 -9.31 -4.66
CA SER A 64 1.39 -9.01 -3.25
C SER A 64 -0.02 -8.48 -2.97
N SER A 65 -0.81 -8.19 -4.02
CA SER A 65 -2.26 -8.01 -3.87
C SER A 65 -3.02 -9.34 -3.92
N SER A 66 -2.50 -10.36 -4.61
CA SER A 66 -3.10 -11.70 -4.70
C SER A 66 -2.74 -12.60 -3.51
N SER A 67 -1.60 -12.39 -2.86
CA SER A 67 -1.10 -13.25 -1.78
C SER A 67 -1.96 -13.24 -0.50
N TRP A 68 -2.67 -12.14 -0.21
CA TRP A 68 -3.64 -12.08 0.89
C TRP A 68 -4.97 -12.75 0.54
N PHE A 69 -5.49 -12.52 -0.68
CA PHE A 69 -6.71 -13.20 -1.14
C PHE A 69 -6.52 -14.71 -1.33
N ASP A 70 -5.30 -15.16 -1.65
CA ASP A 70 -4.97 -16.59 -1.78
C ASP A 70 -4.82 -17.29 -0.41
N LYS A 71 -4.60 -16.55 0.69
CA LYS A 71 -4.67 -17.07 2.08
C LYS A 71 -6.12 -17.32 2.54
N ILE A 72 -7.05 -16.71 1.82
CA ILE A 72 -8.46 -17.01 1.63
C ILE A 72 -8.83 -18.46 1.27
N PRO A 73 -9.04 -19.47 2.15
CA PRO A 73 -9.18 -20.86 1.69
C PRO A 73 -10.40 -21.07 0.78
N ILE A 74 -11.39 -20.18 0.88
CA ILE A 74 -12.59 -20.14 0.04
C ILE A 74 -12.35 -19.33 -1.24
N LEU A 75 -11.67 -18.19 -1.14
CA LEU A 75 -11.42 -17.32 -2.29
C LEU A 75 -10.45 -17.95 -3.30
N GLY A 76 -9.42 -18.66 -2.82
CA GLY A 76 -8.51 -19.42 -3.69
C GLY A 76 -9.22 -20.49 -4.51
N ARG A 77 -10.27 -21.14 -3.95
CA ARG A 77 -11.10 -22.09 -4.69
C ARG A 77 -11.97 -21.41 -5.74
N ILE A 78 -12.54 -20.24 -5.43
CA ILE A 78 -13.33 -19.46 -6.40
C ILE A 78 -12.44 -18.95 -7.53
N LYS A 79 -11.24 -18.46 -7.23
CA LYS A 79 -10.26 -18.01 -8.22
C LYS A 79 -9.95 -19.10 -9.25
N HIS A 80 -9.70 -20.33 -8.80
CA HIS A 80 -9.47 -21.46 -9.71
C HIS A 80 -10.69 -21.81 -10.57
N LEU A 81 -11.91 -21.60 -10.07
CA LEU A 81 -13.14 -21.77 -10.86
C LEU A 81 -13.29 -20.68 -11.93
N VAL A 82 -12.95 -19.44 -11.60
CA VAL A 82 -12.97 -18.30 -12.55
C VAL A 82 -11.87 -18.42 -13.59
N GLU A 83 -10.67 -18.84 -13.20
CA GLU A 83 -9.56 -19.12 -14.13
C GLU A 83 -9.91 -20.27 -15.10
N SER A 84 -10.71 -21.24 -14.64
CA SER A 84 -11.23 -22.30 -15.48
C SER A 84 -12.39 -21.86 -16.40
N ALA A 85 -12.91 -20.63 -16.27
CA ALA A 85 -14.03 -20.14 -17.07
C ALA A 85 -13.67 -19.91 -18.55
N ASP A 86 -12.39 -19.78 -18.88
CA ASP A 86 -11.92 -19.74 -20.27
C ASP A 86 -12.17 -21.08 -21.01
N LYS A 87 -12.44 -22.16 -20.25
CA LYS A 87 -12.81 -23.45 -20.80
C LYS A 87 -14.32 -23.57 -20.93
N GLN A 88 -14.78 -23.75 -22.17
CA GLN A 88 -16.20 -23.97 -22.47
C GLN A 88 -16.77 -25.15 -21.67
N LEU A 89 -17.96 -24.95 -21.11
CA LEU A 89 -18.68 -25.95 -20.33
C LEU A 89 -19.33 -26.99 -21.27
N LYS A 90 -19.42 -28.22 -20.78
CA LYS A 90 -20.13 -29.27 -21.52
C LYS A 90 -21.61 -28.92 -21.61
N GLY A 91 -22.12 -28.80 -22.83
CA GLY A 91 -23.52 -28.40 -23.09
C GLY A 91 -23.71 -26.91 -23.34
N GLU A 92 -22.67 -26.08 -23.18
CA GLU A 92 -22.73 -24.64 -23.48
C GLU A 92 -23.10 -24.38 -24.95
N LYS A 93 -22.48 -25.09 -25.90
CA LYS A 93 -22.85 -25.03 -27.34
C LYS A 93 -24.26 -25.54 -27.64
N ALA A 94 -24.81 -26.36 -26.75
CA ALA A 94 -26.15 -26.94 -26.89
C ALA A 94 -27.20 -26.11 -26.11
N ASP A 95 -26.83 -24.92 -25.64
CA ASP A 95 -27.71 -23.98 -24.93
C ASP A 95 -28.34 -24.58 -23.65
N ARG A 96 -27.71 -25.59 -23.05
CA ARG A 96 -28.18 -26.19 -21.80
C ARG A 96 -27.01 -26.61 -20.94
N ILE A 97 -26.90 -25.98 -19.77
CA ILE A 97 -25.86 -26.20 -18.79
C ILE A 97 -26.51 -26.82 -17.55
N ASN A 98 -26.00 -27.96 -17.09
CA ASN A 98 -26.48 -28.59 -15.86
C ASN A 98 -25.41 -28.46 -14.77
N ILE A 99 -25.80 -27.94 -13.61
CA ILE A 99 -24.95 -27.72 -12.46
C ILE A 99 -25.46 -28.59 -11.31
N LEU A 100 -24.60 -29.47 -10.81
CA LEU A 100 -24.86 -30.28 -9.62
C LEU A 100 -24.07 -29.70 -8.45
N LEU A 101 -24.78 -29.24 -7.42
CA LEU A 101 -24.21 -28.77 -6.17
C LEU A 101 -24.46 -29.81 -5.07
N LEU A 102 -23.39 -30.20 -4.38
CA LEU A 102 -23.40 -31.17 -3.29
C LEU A 102 -22.86 -30.49 -2.02
N GLY A 103 -23.63 -30.53 -0.94
CA GLY A 103 -23.23 -30.05 0.38
C GLY A 103 -22.80 -31.21 1.27
N MET A 104 -21.55 -31.19 1.74
CA MET A 104 -20.96 -32.18 2.64
C MET A 104 -20.43 -31.52 3.92
N GLY A 105 -20.59 -32.19 5.06
CA GLY A 105 -20.24 -31.65 6.39
C GLY A 105 -18.74 -31.48 6.67
N GLY A 106 -17.87 -32.21 5.95
CA GLY A 106 -16.41 -32.13 6.07
C GLY A 106 -15.77 -33.18 6.99
N LYS A 107 -14.45 -33.32 6.87
CA LYS A 107 -13.65 -34.48 7.35
C LYS A 107 -13.52 -34.70 8.88
N ASN A 108 -14.13 -33.87 9.73
CA ASN A 108 -13.87 -33.85 11.18
C ASN A 108 -15.00 -34.42 12.04
N HIS A 109 -16.04 -35.05 11.45
CA HIS A 109 -17.16 -35.65 12.18
C HIS A 109 -17.61 -36.97 11.55
N GLU A 110 -18.29 -37.81 12.34
CA GLU A 110 -18.90 -39.05 11.86
C GLU A 110 -19.93 -38.73 10.77
N GLY A 111 -19.86 -39.40 9.62
CA GLY A 111 -20.68 -39.04 8.46
C GLY A 111 -20.28 -37.75 7.74
N GLY A 112 -19.08 -37.19 7.98
CA GLY A 112 -18.64 -35.93 7.38
C GLY A 112 -18.60 -35.86 5.83
N TYR A 113 -18.58 -37.02 5.16
CA TYR A 113 -18.65 -37.11 3.70
C TYR A 113 -20.06 -37.43 3.17
N LEU A 114 -21.05 -37.58 4.06
CA LEU A 114 -22.43 -37.73 3.67
C LEU A 114 -22.93 -36.41 3.05
N THR A 115 -23.69 -36.54 1.97
CA THR A 115 -24.23 -35.37 1.28
C THR A 115 -25.60 -35.08 1.83
N ASP A 116 -25.70 -33.99 2.59
CA ASP A 116 -26.96 -33.56 3.21
C ASP A 116 -27.77 -32.66 2.28
N THR A 117 -27.13 -32.11 1.24
CA THR A 117 -27.77 -31.20 0.28
C THR A 117 -27.38 -31.55 -1.14
N ILE A 118 -28.38 -31.80 -1.98
CA ILE A 118 -28.23 -32.04 -3.41
C ILE A 118 -29.11 -31.04 -4.14
N ILE A 119 -28.50 -30.19 -4.96
CA ILE A 119 -29.22 -29.23 -5.80
C ILE A 119 -28.79 -29.47 -7.25
N LEU A 120 -29.76 -29.73 -8.12
CA LEU A 120 -29.57 -29.78 -9.57
C LEU A 120 -30.20 -28.54 -10.20
N ALA A 121 -29.37 -27.68 -10.77
CA ALA A 121 -29.81 -26.53 -11.54
C ALA A 121 -29.57 -26.78 -13.03
N SER A 122 -30.54 -26.43 -13.87
CA SER A 122 -30.42 -26.46 -15.32
C SER A 122 -30.59 -25.04 -15.83
N LEU A 123 -29.57 -24.51 -16.50
CA LEU A 123 -29.55 -23.17 -17.06
C LEU A 123 -29.63 -23.28 -18.57
N GLN A 124 -30.48 -22.46 -19.17
CA GLN A 124 -30.56 -22.26 -20.60
C GLN A 124 -30.20 -20.80 -20.87
N PRO A 125 -28.96 -20.49 -21.32
CA PRO A 125 -28.50 -19.10 -21.48
C PRO A 125 -29.38 -18.22 -22.37
N SER A 126 -30.05 -18.82 -23.37
CA SER A 126 -30.99 -18.10 -24.22
C SER A 126 -32.33 -17.76 -23.55
N ALA A 127 -32.69 -18.44 -22.46
CA ALA A 127 -33.91 -18.19 -21.71
C ALA A 127 -33.62 -17.15 -20.61
N LYS A 128 -34.27 -15.99 -20.71
CA LYS A 128 -34.14 -14.88 -19.76
C LYS A 128 -34.69 -15.21 -18.37
#